data_AF-A0A1H9VV75-F1
#
_entry.id   AF-A0A1H9VV75-F1
#
_cell.length_a   1.000
_cell.length_b   1.000
_cell.length_c   1.000
_cell.angle_alpha   90.00
_cell.angle_beta   90.00
_cell.angle_gamma   90.00
#
_symmetry.space_group_name_H-M   'P 1'
#
loop_
_entity.id
_entity.type
_entity.pdbx_description
1 polymer ?
#
loop_
_entity_poly.entity_id
_entity_poly.type
_entity_poly.pdbx_seq_one_letter_code
_entity_poly.pdbx_strand_id
1 'polypeptide(L)'
;MEKTDYEWVKQTRKILLDQCKQLNENELTKEFGFGFHSIKDSLIHIAGCYHAWLGSFVLSGTSSPLLSKEEIRMMEIRDIEQYFQQADIYVDKVLEKSSDQWNEVMEKNLHGKLAERR
;
A
#
# COMPACT_ATOMS: atom_id res chain seq x y z
N MET A 1 -15.63 7.36 -7.34
CA MET A 1 -14.34 8.06 -7.20
C MET A 1 -13.88 8.35 -8.61
N GLU A 2 -13.72 9.62 -8.95
CA GLU A 2 -13.26 9.99 -10.28
C GLU A 2 -11.74 9.82 -10.37
N LYS A 3 -11.20 9.62 -11.58
CA LYS A 3 -9.73 9.53 -11.78
C LYS A 3 -9.00 10.76 -11.23
N THR A 4 -9.63 11.93 -11.28
CA THR A 4 -9.11 13.18 -10.73
C THR A 4 -8.88 13.14 -9.23
N ASP A 5 -9.77 12.49 -8.46
CA ASP A 5 -9.63 12.39 -7.00
C ASP A 5 -8.36 11.61 -6.63
N TYR A 6 -8.09 10.53 -7.38
CA TYR A 6 -6.89 9.72 -7.16
C TYR A 6 -5.60 10.42 -7.61
N GLU A 7 -5.68 11.30 -8.61
CA GLU A 7 -4.53 12.13 -9.01
C GLU A 7 -4.06 13.02 -7.86
N TRP A 8 -4.98 13.60 -7.07
CA TRP A 8 -4.61 14.37 -5.87
C TRP A 8 -3.94 13.51 -4.79
N VAL A 9 -4.37 12.26 -4.65
CA VAL A 9 -3.71 11.30 -3.75
C VAL A 9 -2.26 11.05 -4.20
N LYS A 10 -2.04 10.79 -5.49
CA LYS A 10 -0.69 10.60 -6.06
C LYS A 10 0.19 11.84 -5.87
N GLN A 11 -0.33 13.03 -6.14
CA GLN A 11 0.40 14.29 -5.96
C GLN A 11 0.79 14.54 -4.51
N THR A 12 -0.16 14.38 -3.58
CA THR A 12 0.09 14.55 -2.14
C THR A 12 1.15 13.55 -1.65
N ARG A 13 1.01 12.27 -2.05
CA ARG A 13 1.98 11.24 -1.72
C ARG A 13 3.35 11.51 -2.30
N LYS A 14 3.44 12.03 -3.52
CA LYS A 14 4.71 12.43 -4.13
C LYS A 14 5.42 13.52 -3.30
N ILE A 15 4.68 14.56 -2.89
CA ILE A 15 5.24 15.63 -2.04
C ILE A 15 5.77 15.06 -0.73
N LEU A 16 4.99 14.19 -0.08
CA LEU A 16 5.39 13.52 1.16
C LEU A 16 6.67 12.68 0.98
N LEU A 17 6.72 11.84 -0.06
CA LEU A 17 7.87 10.99 -0.34
C LEU A 17 9.11 11.82 -0.67
N ASP A 18 8.96 12.92 -1.42
CA ASP A 18 10.07 13.82 -1.73
C ASP A 18 10.63 14.52 -0.48
N GLN A 19 9.80 14.80 0.52
CA GLN A 19 10.26 15.26 1.83
C GLN A 19 10.97 14.15 2.61
N CYS A 20 10.40 12.93 2.63
CA CYS A 20 11.02 11.79 3.30
C CYS A 20 12.38 11.41 2.70
N LYS A 21 12.62 11.62 1.40
CA LYS A 21 13.93 11.39 0.75
C LYS A 21 15.05 12.30 1.29
N GLN A 22 14.72 13.36 2.01
CA GLN A 22 15.70 14.27 2.63
C GLN A 22 16.14 13.78 4.02
N LEU A 23 15.41 12.84 4.61
CA LEU A 23 15.71 12.24 5.90
C LEU A 23 16.76 11.15 5.75
N ASN A 24 17.61 10.98 6.77
CA ASN A 24 18.50 9.83 6.84
C ASN A 24 17.78 8.59 7.42
N GLU A 25 18.42 7.43 7.34
CA GLU A 25 17.81 6.16 7.77
C GLU A 25 17.40 6.16 9.25
N ASN A 26 18.19 6.78 10.14
CA ASN A 26 17.85 6.86 11.57
C ASN A 26 16.60 7.72 11.80
N GLU A 27 16.38 8.75 11.00
CA GLU A 27 15.19 9.59 11.08
C GLU A 27 13.95 8.86 10.54
N LEU A 28 14.10 8.12 9.44
CA LEU A 28 13.02 7.33 8.85
C LEU A 28 12.57 6.17 9.74
N THR A 29 13.50 5.54 10.44
CA THR A 29 13.26 4.36 11.30
C THR A 29 13.04 4.71 12.77
N LYS A 30 13.11 5.99 13.14
CA LYS A 30 12.89 6.44 14.51
C LYS A 30 11.51 5.99 15.00
N GLU A 31 11.49 5.34 16.17
CA GLU A 31 10.24 4.93 16.80
C GLU A 31 9.58 6.08 17.58
N PHE A 32 8.28 6.26 17.40
CA PHE A 32 7.49 7.32 18.05
C PHE A 32 6.56 6.81 19.16
N GLY A 33 6.48 5.50 19.40
CA GLY A 33 5.67 4.90 20.48
C GLY A 33 4.15 4.92 20.23
N PHE A 34 3.70 5.33 19.05
CA PHE A 34 2.31 5.29 18.61
C PHE A 34 2.23 5.05 17.09
N GLY A 35 1.05 4.71 16.57
CA GLY A 35 0.86 4.43 15.14
C GLY A 35 1.60 3.17 14.69
N PHE A 36 2.33 3.26 13.58
CA PHE A 36 3.09 2.14 13.00
C PHE A 36 4.56 2.12 13.42
N HIS A 37 4.90 2.62 14.62
CA HIS A 37 6.27 2.70 15.14
C HIS A 37 7.11 3.80 14.47
N SER A 38 7.34 3.76 13.15
CA SER A 38 8.20 4.72 12.44
C SER A 38 7.56 5.33 11.18
N ILE A 39 8.23 6.33 10.58
CA ILE A 39 7.81 6.89 9.28
C ILE A 39 7.90 5.79 8.21
N LYS A 40 9.02 5.05 8.19
CA LYS A 40 9.26 3.97 7.24
C LYS A 40 8.15 2.92 7.30
N ASP A 41 7.86 2.42 8.49
CA ASP A 41 6.84 1.40 8.71
C ASP A 41 5.43 1.90 8.35
N SER A 42 5.14 3.17 8.64
CA SER A 42 3.87 3.80 8.24
C SER A 42 3.69 3.82 6.73
N LEU A 43 4.72 4.24 5.98
CA LEU A 43 4.65 4.28 4.51
C LEU A 43 4.52 2.89 3.90
N ILE A 44 5.29 1.92 4.41
CA ILE A 44 5.21 0.51 3.98
C ILE A 44 3.83 -0.06 4.27
N HIS A 45 3.25 0.23 5.44
CA HIS A 45 1.91 -0.23 5.79
C HIS A 45 0.86 0.32 4.84
N ILE A 46 0.87 1.62 4.55
CA ILE A 46 -0.08 2.28 3.65
C ILE A 46 0.03 1.67 2.23
N ALA A 47 1.24 1.52 1.69
CA ALA A 47 1.43 0.86 0.41
C ALA A 47 0.91 -0.59 0.44
N GLY A 48 1.26 -1.34 1.49
CA GLY A 48 0.79 -2.71 1.70
C GLY A 48 -0.73 -2.86 1.74
N CYS A 49 -1.46 -1.87 2.25
CA CYS A 49 -2.92 -1.86 2.21
C CYS A 49 -3.47 -1.85 0.79
N TYR A 50 -2.91 -1.06 -0.15
CA TYR A 50 -3.34 -1.09 -1.55
C TYR A 50 -3.12 -2.45 -2.19
N HIS A 51 -1.97 -3.05 -1.90
CA HIS A 51 -1.60 -4.36 -2.40
C HIS A 51 -2.54 -5.47 -1.89
N ALA A 52 -2.86 -5.47 -0.60
CA ALA A 52 -3.78 -6.43 -0.01
C ALA A 52 -5.23 -6.20 -0.49
N TRP A 53 -5.73 -4.97 -0.43
CA TRP A 53 -7.12 -4.68 -0.75
C TRP A 53 -7.39 -4.66 -2.25
N LEU A 54 -6.60 -3.94 -3.04
CA LEU A 54 -6.86 -3.82 -4.47
C LEU A 54 -6.21 -4.96 -5.24
N GLY A 55 -4.92 -5.21 -5.01
CA GLY A 55 -4.18 -6.25 -5.70
C GLY A 55 -4.74 -7.66 -5.43
N SER A 56 -4.87 -8.03 -4.16
CA SER A 56 -5.36 -9.36 -3.78
C SER A 56 -6.89 -9.44 -3.70
N PHE A 57 -7.52 -8.59 -2.89
CA PHE A 57 -8.95 -8.74 -2.59
C PHE A 57 -9.88 -8.27 -3.72
N VAL A 58 -9.66 -7.13 -4.37
CA VAL A 58 -10.52 -6.68 -5.49
C VAL A 58 -10.14 -7.38 -6.80
N LEU A 59 -8.85 -7.39 -7.14
CA LEU A 59 -8.38 -7.85 -8.46
C LEU A 59 -8.05 -9.35 -8.54
N SER A 60 -8.02 -10.08 -7.42
CA SER A 60 -7.56 -11.49 -7.38
C SER A 60 -6.14 -11.70 -7.93
N GLY A 61 -5.32 -10.65 -8.02
CA GLY A 61 -4.03 -10.68 -8.72
C GLY A 61 -2.86 -11.19 -7.88
N THR A 62 -3.04 -11.29 -6.56
CA THR A 62 -2.01 -11.77 -5.62
C THR A 62 -2.67 -12.61 -4.52
N SER A 63 -1.99 -13.65 -4.01
CA SER A 63 -2.54 -14.59 -3.01
C SER A 63 -1.68 -14.74 -1.75
N SER A 64 -0.60 -13.96 -1.63
CA SER A 64 0.37 -14.03 -0.52
C SER A 64 0.76 -12.62 -0.05
N PRO A 65 1.24 -12.45 1.20
CA PRO A 65 1.89 -11.21 1.59
C PRO A 65 3.04 -10.96 0.61
N LEU A 66 2.98 -9.80 -0.06
CA LEU A 66 3.91 -9.48 -1.15
C LEU A 66 5.33 -9.22 -0.65
N LEU A 67 5.49 -8.93 0.64
CA LEU A 67 6.78 -8.70 1.28
C LEU A 67 6.87 -9.49 2.59
N SER A 68 8.00 -10.15 2.77
CA SER A 68 8.46 -10.73 4.03
C SER A 68 8.89 -9.65 5.01
N LYS A 69 9.01 -10.01 6.31
CA LYS A 69 9.54 -9.10 7.33
C LYS A 69 10.97 -8.65 7.03
N GLU A 70 11.76 -9.49 6.37
CA GLU A 70 13.14 -9.15 6.01
C GLU A 70 13.18 -8.15 4.86
N GLU A 71 12.37 -8.36 3.81
CA GLU A 71 12.23 -7.39 2.73
C GLU A 71 11.80 -6.02 3.26
N ILE A 72 10.79 -5.96 4.13
CA ILE A 72 10.33 -4.72 4.78
C ILE A 72 11.45 -4.01 5.53
N ARG A 73 12.29 -4.74 6.27
CA ARG A 73 13.40 -4.14 7.03
C ARG A 73 14.45 -3.52 6.12
N MET A 74 14.75 -4.18 5.01
CA MET A 74 15.78 -3.80 4.05
C MET A 74 15.33 -2.73 3.06
N MET A 75 14.03 -2.41 2.99
CA MET A 75 13.52 -1.37 2.10
C MET A 75 14.12 -0.01 2.46
N GLU A 76 14.60 0.67 1.43
CA GLU A 76 14.92 2.08 1.42
C GLU A 76 13.72 2.89 0.89
N ILE A 77 13.79 4.22 1.03
CA ILE A 77 12.71 5.11 0.58
C ILE A 77 12.36 4.95 -0.91
N ARG A 78 13.34 4.57 -1.74
CA ARG A 78 13.14 4.32 -3.18
C ARG A 78 12.33 3.05 -3.43
N ASP A 79 12.55 2.01 -2.64
CA ASP A 79 11.77 0.76 -2.74
C ASP A 79 10.31 1.00 -2.34
N ILE A 80 10.10 1.85 -1.33
CA ILE A 80 8.77 2.26 -0.88
C ILE A 80 8.04 3.05 -1.97
N GLU A 81 8.74 3.95 -2.67
CA GLU A 81 8.19 4.68 -3.82
C GLU A 81 7.77 3.72 -4.94
N GLN A 82 8.60 2.73 -5.28
CA GLN A 82 8.24 1.69 -6.25
C GLN A 82 7.03 0.86 -5.79
N TYR A 83 6.95 0.57 -4.49
CA TYR A 83 5.83 -0.17 -3.92
C TYR A 83 4.51 0.60 -4.07
N PHE A 84 4.54 1.94 -3.96
CA PHE A 84 3.40 2.80 -4.30
C PHE A 84 3.11 2.89 -5.79
N GLN A 85 4.13 2.91 -6.66
CA GLN A 85 3.91 2.89 -8.11
C GLN A 85 3.17 1.61 -8.54
N GLN A 86 3.46 0.48 -7.91
CA GLN A 86 2.71 -0.74 -8.15
C GLN A 86 1.26 -0.66 -7.63
N ALA A 87 1.03 0.05 -6.52
CA ALA A 87 -0.31 0.33 -6.03
C ALA A 87 -1.13 1.20 -7.00
N ASP A 88 -0.49 2.16 -7.68
CA ASP A 88 -1.15 3.00 -8.69
C ASP A 88 -1.73 2.17 -9.83
N ILE A 89 -0.99 1.15 -10.30
CA ILE A 89 -1.48 0.23 -11.33
C ILE A 89 -2.75 -0.52 -10.87
N TYR A 90 -2.85 -0.86 -9.58
CA TYR A 90 -4.06 -1.51 -9.06
C TYR A 90 -5.24 -0.56 -9.04
N VAL A 91 -5.03 0.69 -8.63
CA VAL A 91 -6.10 1.69 -8.61
C VAL A 91 -6.59 1.97 -10.01
N ASP A 92 -5.69 2.14 -11.00
CA ASP A 92 -6.07 2.36 -12.39
C ASP A 92 -6.94 1.22 -12.92
N LYS A 93 -6.53 -0.04 -12.69
CA LYS A 93 -7.32 -1.23 -13.07
C LYS A 93 -8.68 -1.30 -12.39
N VAL A 94 -8.77 -0.84 -11.14
CA VAL A 94 -10.01 -0.83 -10.38
C VAL A 94 -10.93 0.29 -10.90
N LEU A 95 -10.40 1.47 -11.22
CA LEU A 95 -11.16 2.59 -11.79
C LEU A 95 -11.64 2.33 -13.22
N GLU A 96 -11.02 1.39 -13.94
CA GLU A 96 -11.49 0.92 -15.26
C GLU A 96 -12.69 -0.04 -15.19
N LYS A 97 -13.06 -0.55 -14.01
CA LYS A 97 -14.25 -1.39 -13.82
C LYS A 97 -15.53 -0.58 -14.03
N SER A 98 -16.56 -1.20 -14.60
CA SER A 98 -17.85 -0.54 -14.84
C SER A 98 -18.60 -0.25 -13.54
N SER A 99 -19.48 0.76 -13.54
CA SER A 99 -20.31 1.15 -12.38
C SER A 99 -21.11 0.00 -11.78
N ASP A 100 -21.52 -0.96 -12.61
CA ASP A 100 -22.32 -2.11 -12.18
C ASP A 100 -21.48 -3.07 -11.31
N GLN A 101 -20.20 -3.23 -11.65
CA GLN A 101 -19.25 -4.06 -10.87
C GLN A 101 -18.91 -3.45 -9.50
N TRP A 102 -19.10 -2.13 -9.33
CA TRP A 102 -18.88 -1.45 -8.06
C TRP A 102 -20.01 -1.67 -7.06
N ASN A 103 -21.22 -1.97 -7.53
CA ASN A 103 -22.40 -2.18 -6.69
C ASN A 103 -22.59 -3.65 -6.29
N GLU A 104 -21.76 -4.56 -6.82
CA GLU A 104 -21.78 -5.96 -6.43
C GLU A 104 -21.14 -6.16 -5.05
N VAL A 105 -21.82 -6.89 -4.18
CA VAL A 105 -21.25 -7.31 -2.90
C VAL A 105 -20.11 -8.28 -3.18
N MET A 106 -18.89 -7.89 -2.81
CA MET A 106 -17.73 -8.76 -2.94
C MET A 106 -17.61 -9.69 -1.73
N GLU A 107 -18.14 -10.90 -1.85
CA GLU A 107 -17.85 -11.99 -0.92
C GLU A 107 -16.76 -12.89 -1.50
N LYS A 108 -15.57 -12.85 -0.89
CA LYS A 108 -14.49 -13.80 -1.17
C LYS A 108 -14.24 -14.64 0.07
N ASN A 109 -14.37 -15.97 -0.07
CA ASN A 109 -13.88 -16.91 0.93
C ASN A 109 -12.35 -16.79 1.00
N LEU A 110 -11.86 -16.02 1.97
CA LEU A 110 -10.44 -15.96 2.33
C LEU A 110 -10.01 -17.29 2.95
N HIS A 111 -9.89 -18.34 2.16
CA HIS A 111 -9.21 -19.56 2.57
C HIS A 111 -7.70 -19.29 2.58
N GLY A 112 -7.19 -18.68 3.65
CA GLY A 112 -5.76 -18.39 3.80
C GLY A 112 -5.38 -17.64 5.08
N LYS A 113 -5.20 -18.38 6.18
CA LYS A 113 -4.43 -18.06 7.40
C LYS A 113 -4.37 -16.58 7.85
N LEU A 114 -5.47 -16.04 8.34
CA LEU A 114 -5.45 -14.89 9.28
C LEU A 114 -5.19 -15.31 10.74
N ALA A 115 -4.84 -16.58 10.99
CA ALA A 115 -4.82 -17.17 12.34
C ALA A 115 -3.52 -17.02 13.14
N GLU A 116 -2.44 -16.43 12.61
CA GLU A 116 -1.14 -16.47 13.30
C GLU A 116 -0.38 -15.14 13.30
N ARG A 117 -1.01 -14.04 13.72
CA ARG A 117 -0.28 -12.83 14.18
C ARG A 117 -1.06 -12.11 15.28
N ARG A 118 -0.99 -12.65 16.49
CA ARG A 118 -1.08 -11.86 17.74
C ARG A 118 0.32 -11.66 18.27
#